data_AF-A0A1I7X705-F1
#
_entry.id   AF-A0A1I7X705-F1
#
_cell.length_a   1.000
_cell.length_b   1.000
_cell.length_c   1.000
_cell.angle_alpha   90.00
_cell.angle_beta   90.00
_cell.angle_gamma   90.00
#
_symmetry.space_group_name_H-M   'P 1'
#
loop_
_entity.id
_entity.type
_entity.pdbx_description
1 polymer ?
#
loop_
_entity_poly.entity_id
_entity_poly.type
_entity_poly.pdbx_seq_one_letter_code
_entity_poly.pdbx_strand_id
1 'polypeptide(L)' 'MKELDVFLAKENKQTYNPAGLNILSPMERGLRAIEISIFDEDLSNDNYPSSSAPNLCVMGDSNGSL' A
#
# COMPACT_ATOMS: atom_id res chain seq x y z
N MET A 1 1.61 -10.43 18.70
CA MET A 1 2.47 -9.48 17.97
C MET A 1 3.74 -10.09 17.41
N LYS A 2 4.41 -11.04 18.10
CA LYS A 2 5.65 -11.67 17.58
C LYS A 2 5.52 -12.37 16.22
N GLU A 3 4.33 -12.89 15.89
CA GLU A 3 4.11 -13.64 14.65
C GLU A 3 4.19 -12.75 13.40
N LEU A 4 3.69 -11.51 13.48
CA LEU A 4 3.80 -10.54 12.39
C LEU A 4 5.25 -10.13 12.16
N ASP A 5 6.00 -9.86 13.23
CA ASP A 5 7.41 -9.45 13.11
C ASP A 5 8.25 -10.58 12.51
N VAL A 6 7.99 -11.83 12.90
CA VAL A 6 8.63 -13.03 12.31
C VAL A 6 8.28 -13.17 10.83
N PHE A 7 7.01 -12.97 10.47
CA PHE A 7 6.57 -13.01 9.08
C PHE A 7 7.26 -11.93 8.25
N LEU A 8 7.24 -10.67 8.69
CA LEU A 8 7.87 -9.54 8.00
C LEU A 8 9.37 -9.76 7.84
N ALA A 9 10.07 -10.24 8.86
CA ALA A 9 11.50 -10.54 8.77
C ALA A 9 11.81 -11.60 7.70
N LYS A 10 10.97 -12.65 7.62
CA LYS A 10 11.11 -13.69 6.60
C LYS A 10 10.84 -13.16 5.20
N GLU A 11 9.72 -12.47 4.99
CA GLU A 11 9.32 -11.96 3.67
C GLU A 11 10.23 -10.83 3.18
N ASN A 12 10.68 -9.92 4.05
CA ASN A 12 11.68 -8.92 3.68
C ASN A 12 12.96 -9.60 3.19
N LYS A 13 13.42 -10.63 3.88
CA LYS A 13 14.63 -11.36 3.47
C LYS A 13 14.46 -12.07 2.14
N GLN A 14 13.31 -12.70 1.90
CA GLN A 14 13.10 -13.57 0.74
C GLN A 14 12.63 -12.83 -0.51
N THR A 15 11.77 -11.82 -0.33
CA THR A 15 10.99 -11.22 -1.41
C THR A 15 11.29 -9.73 -1.57
N TYR A 16 11.20 -8.95 -0.48
CA TYR A 16 11.16 -7.49 -0.63
C TYR A 16 12.55 -6.85 -0.70
N ASN A 17 13.51 -7.23 0.15
CA ASN A 17 14.85 -6.63 0.16
C ASN A 17 15.60 -6.82 -1.18
N PRO A 18 15.53 -8.00 -1.85
CA PRO A 18 16.10 -8.15 -3.19
C PRO A 18 15.51 -7.19 -4.23
N ALA A 19 14.26 -6.75 -4.04
CA ALA A 19 13.59 -5.77 -4.89
C ALA A 19 13.81 -4.31 -4.43
N GLY A 20 14.63 -4.08 -3.40
CA GLY A 20 14.88 -2.75 -2.84
C GLY A 20 13.76 -2.20 -1.96
N LEU A 21 12.85 -3.06 -1.48
CA LEU A 21 11.73 -2.71 -0.61
C LEU A 21 11.90 -3.36 0.76
N ASN A 22 11.68 -2.62 1.86
CA ASN A 22 11.72 -3.19 3.20
C ASN A 22 10.49 -2.77 4.00
N ILE A 23 9.66 -3.74 4.36
CA ILE A 23 8.39 -3.52 5.06
C ILE A 23 8.63 -3.55 6.58
N LEU A 24 8.34 -2.45 7.25
CA LEU A 24 8.49 -2.34 8.70
C LEU A 24 7.18 -2.63 9.42
N SER A 25 7.28 -3.11 10.65
CA SER A 25 6.09 -3.30 11.49
C SER A 25 5.44 -1.94 11.74
N PRO A 26 4.11 -1.78 11.57
CA PRO A 26 3.42 -0.52 11.83
C PRO A 26 3.70 0.02 13.23
N MET A 27 3.84 -0.87 14.21
CA MET A 27 4.14 -0.50 15.59
C MET A 27 5.50 0.18 15.74
N GLU A 28 6.52 -0.24 14.98
CA GLU A 28 7.86 0.39 14.99
C GLU A 28 7.82 1.84 14.48
N ARG A 29 6.81 2.17 13.68
CA ARG A 29 6.56 3.52 13.14
C ARG A 29 5.56 4.33 13.97
N GLY A 30 5.08 3.78 15.10
CA GLY A 30 4.07 4.41 15.94
C GLY A 30 2.64 4.33 15.38
N LEU A 31 2.42 3.53 14.34
CA LEU A 31 1.10 3.29 13.75
C LEU A 31 0.37 2.23 14.58
N ARG A 32 -0.92 2.47 14.85
CA ARG A 32 -1.75 1.60 15.70
C ARG A 32 -2.56 0.58 14.90
N ALA A 33 -2.82 0.86 13.62
CA ALA A 33 -3.60 0.02 12.73
C ALA A 33 -3.09 0.16 11.29
N ILE A 34 -3.13 -0.94 10.54
CA ILE A 34 -3.07 -0.93 9.07
C ILE A 34 -4.40 -1.51 8.60
N GLU A 35 -5.12 -0.76 7.78
CA GLU A 35 -6.31 -1.23 7.09
C GLU A 35 -5.92 -1.61 5.66
N ILE A 36 -6.24 -2.84 5.26
CA ILE A 36 -6.01 -3.35 3.92
C ILE A 36 -7.36 -3.77 3.36
N SER A 37 -7.82 -3.09 2.31
CA SER A 37 -9.01 -3.47 1.54
C SER A 37 -8.56 -4.10 0.23
N ILE A 38 -8.97 -5.34 0.00
CA ILE A 38 -8.76 -6.05 -1.27
C ILE A 38 -10.10 -6.02 -2.00
N PHE A 39 -10.12 -5.42 -3.18
CA PHE A 39 -11.29 -5.41 -4.06
C PHE A 39 -11.00 -6.40 -5.19
N ASP A 40 -11.83 -7.43 -5.31
CA ASP A 40 -11.82 -8.29 -6.47
C ASP A 40 -12.58 -7.55 -7.58
N GLU A 41 -11.84 -6.95 -8.52
CA GLU A 41 -12.45 -6.55 -9.78
C GLU A 41 -12.61 -7.81 -10.62
N ASP A 42 -13.80 -8.42 -10.56
CA ASP A 42 -14.23 -9.30 -11.64
C ASP A 42 -14.27 -8.44 -12.92
N LEU A 43 -13.19 -8.53 -13.72
CA LEU A 43 -13.15 -8.03 -15.10
C LEU A 43 -14.08 -8.88 -15.98
N SER A 44 -15.37 -8.98 -15.61
CA SER A 44 -16.38 -9.37 -16.56
C SER A 44 -16.53 -8.20 -17.52
N ASN A 45 -15.98 -8.39 -18.73
CA ASN A 45 -16.14 -7.58 -19.92
C ASN A 45 -17.52 -6.87 -19.97
N ASP A 46 -17.59 -5.66 -19.46
CA ASP A 46 -18.69 -4.77 -19.77
C ASP A 46 -18.09 -3.46 -20.25
N ASN A 47 -18.43 -3.16 -21.49
CA ASN A 47 -17.99 -2.01 -22.25
C ASN A 47 -18.62 -0.75 -21.64
N TYR A 48 -17.99 -0.11 -20.66
CA TYR A 48 -18.47 1.18 -20.11
C TYR A 48 -17.74 2.35 -20.80
N PRO A 49 -18.47 3.30 -21.42
CA PRO A 49 -17.86 4.50 -21.96
C PRO A 49 -17.46 5.45 -20.82
N SER A 50 -16.22 5.95 -20.92
CA SER A 50 -15.67 7.15 -20.26
C SER A 50 -16.66 8.00 -19.44
N SER A 51 -16.63 7.91 -18.10
CA SER A 51 -16.81 9.06 -17.19
C SER A 51 -16.51 8.69 -15.73
N SER A 52 -15.72 9.54 -15.07
CA SER A 52 -15.43 9.67 -13.62
C SER A 52 -14.79 8.48 -12.88
N ALA A 53 -13.46 8.51 -12.79
CA ALA A 53 -12.70 7.78 -11.78
C ALA A 53 -12.91 8.36 -10.36
N PRO A 54 -12.50 7.64 -9.31
CA PRO A 54 -11.71 8.23 -8.25
C PRO A 54 -10.27 7.74 -8.42
N ASN A 55 -9.50 8.47 -9.21
CA ASN A 55 -8.05 8.34 -9.23
C ASN A 55 -7.55 8.74 -7.84
N LEU A 56 -7.06 7.81 -7.03
CA LEU A 56 -6.34 8.17 -5.81
C LEU A 56 -4.99 8.78 -6.21
N CYS A 57 -5.00 10.11 -6.38
CA CYS A 57 -3.81 10.93 -6.61
C CYS A 57 -3.30 11.41 -5.26
N VAL A 58 -2.16 10.88 -4.81
CA VAL A 58 -1.42 11.44 -3.67
C VAL A 58 -0.33 12.34 -4.25
N MET A 59 -0.58 13.66 -4.29
CA MET A 59 0.42 14.68 -4.55
C MET A 59 0.43 15.65 -3.36
N GLY A 60 1.57 15.70 -2.66
CA GLY A 60 1.75 16.47 -1.43
C GLY A 60 1.87 17.97 -1.64
N ASP A 61 1.50 18.71 -0.61
CA ASP A 61 1.51 20.18 -0.57
C ASP A 61 2.93 20.74 -0.72
N SER A 62 3.14 21.54 -1.76
CA SER A 62 4.25 22.49 -1.82
C SER A 62 3.66 23.90 -1.84
N ASN A 63 3.61 24.52 -0.66
CA ASN A 63 3.31 25.93 -0.49
C ASN A 63 4.36 26.78 -1.22
N GLY A 64 4.02 27.29 -2.41
CA GLY A 64 4.73 28.39 -3.05
C GLY A 64 4.15 29.73 -2.57
N SER A 65 4.95 30.52 -1.85
CA SER A 65 4.64 31.92 -1.54
C SER A 65 5.57 32.87 -2.29
N LEU A 66 4.91 33.82 -2.95
CA LEU A 66 5.33 35.09 -3.59
C LEU A 66 6.10 35.01 -4.91
#